data_AF-A0A7V4UP79-F1
#
_entry.id   AF-A0A7V4UP79-F1
#
_cell.length_a   1.000
_cell.length_b   1.000
_cell.length_c   1.000
_cell.angle_alpha   90.00
_cell.angle_beta   90.00
_cell.angle_gamma   90.00
#
_symmetry.space_group_name_H-M   'P 1'
#
loop_
_entity.id
_entity.type
_entity.pdbx_description
1 polymer ?
#
loop_
_entity_poly.entity_id
_entity_poly.type
_entity_poly.pdbx_seq_one_letter_code
_entity_poly.pdbx_strand_id
1 'polypeptide(L)'
;AGALHSLALVMVYCAVWAVIFGLLFGEFFGSVGLQAFGMEPLWMERSGVTLTALLVFTVAVGVVHIALGLILGIWEAVVRRSGKELSERLGKLVALVAMFWIVGALSRLIPQEYLTPGVAVLVLGIVLLGAPMGWVGILLGPIEALGIVGNVLSYLRIGAIGLSSVYLAEVANRLFGVTANVMVGGLVAGLLHALNLALGIASPTIQSLRLHYVEFFTKFYEGGGEAFRPFRQTAL
;
A
#
# COMPACT_ATOMS: atom_id res chain seq x y z
N ALA A 1 -30.59 -11.43 -1.54
CA ALA A 1 -29.57 -12.50 -1.53
C ALA A 1 -28.19 -12.08 -2.10
N GLY A 2 -28.06 -10.96 -2.83
CA GLY A 2 -26.79 -10.62 -3.52
C GLY A 2 -25.63 -10.15 -2.63
N ALA A 3 -25.87 -9.35 -1.59
CA ALA A 3 -24.78 -8.72 -0.82
C ALA A 3 -23.89 -9.73 -0.06
N LEU A 4 -24.50 -10.74 0.56
CA LEU A 4 -23.76 -11.78 1.29
C LEU A 4 -22.88 -12.61 0.34
N HIS A 5 -23.39 -12.90 -0.86
CA HIS A 5 -22.66 -13.62 -1.89
C HIS A 5 -21.47 -12.80 -2.42
N SER A 6 -21.66 -11.51 -2.69
CA SER A 6 -20.58 -10.60 -3.10
C SER A 6 -19.48 -10.49 -2.04
N LEU A 7 -19.86 -10.37 -0.76
CA LEU A 7 -18.90 -10.34 0.35
C LEU A 7 -18.12 -11.65 0.46
N ALA A 8 -18.81 -12.79 0.38
CA ALA A 8 -18.16 -14.11 0.40
C ALA A 8 -17.16 -14.28 -0.76
N LEU A 9 -17.52 -13.84 -1.96
CA LEU A 9 -16.67 -13.90 -3.14
C LEU A 9 -15.40 -13.04 -2.97
N VAL A 10 -15.54 -11.82 -2.44
CA VAL A 10 -14.37 -10.97 -2.10
C VAL A 10 -13.48 -11.65 -1.06
N MET A 11 -14.06 -12.24 -0.02
CA MET A 11 -13.28 -12.96 1.00
C MET A 11 -12.54 -14.17 0.42
N VAL A 12 -13.14 -14.92 -0.51
CA VAL A 12 -12.48 -16.04 -1.18
C VAL A 12 -11.27 -15.57 -1.99
N TYR A 13 -11.41 -14.50 -2.77
CA TYR A 13 -10.28 -13.94 -3.51
C TYR A 13 -9.15 -13.45 -2.58
N CYS A 14 -9.50 -12.78 -1.49
CA CYS A 14 -8.53 -12.38 -0.47
C CYS A 14 -7.85 -13.60 0.16
N ALA A 15 -8.59 -14.67 0.46
CA ALA A 15 -8.04 -15.89 1.06
C ALA A 15 -7.05 -16.59 0.10
N VAL A 16 -7.38 -16.69 -1.19
CA VAL A 16 -6.47 -17.26 -2.20
C VAL A 16 -5.16 -16.49 -2.25
N TRP A 17 -5.22 -15.15 -2.32
CA TRP A 17 -4.01 -14.33 -2.29
C TRP A 17 -3.25 -14.44 -0.96
N ALA A 18 -3.96 -14.51 0.17
CA ALA A 18 -3.34 -14.68 1.48
C ALA A 18 -2.59 -16.02 1.58
N VAL A 19 -3.14 -17.10 1.03
CA VAL A 19 -2.48 -18.42 0.97
C VAL A 19 -1.24 -18.37 0.07
N ILE A 20 -1.35 -17.77 -1.13
CA ILE A 20 -0.21 -17.63 -2.05
C ILE A 20 0.93 -16.84 -1.39
N PHE A 21 0.64 -15.68 -0.80
CA PHE A 21 1.66 -14.88 -0.12
C PHE A 21 2.17 -15.58 1.15
N GLY A 22 1.32 -16.28 1.90
CA GLY A 22 1.74 -17.09 3.04
C GLY A 22 2.76 -18.17 2.65
N LEU A 23 2.54 -18.85 1.53
CA LEU A 23 3.49 -19.81 0.95
C LEU A 23 4.78 -19.13 0.47
N LEU A 24 4.68 -17.97 -0.20
CA LEU A 24 5.85 -17.20 -0.65
C LEU A 24 6.75 -16.74 0.52
N PHE A 25 6.14 -16.41 1.67
CA PHE A 25 6.86 -16.06 2.90
C PHE A 25 7.31 -17.29 3.71
N GLY A 26 6.86 -18.51 3.37
CA GLY A 26 7.18 -19.73 4.12
C GLY A 26 6.48 -19.82 5.49
N GLU A 27 5.45 -19.01 5.74
CA GLU A 27 4.81 -18.86 7.04
C GLU A 27 3.52 -19.70 7.10
N PHE A 28 3.60 -20.91 7.65
CA PHE A 28 2.42 -21.71 8.03
C PHE A 28 2.29 -21.68 9.56
N PHE A 29 1.27 -20.99 10.08
CA PHE A 29 1.07 -20.77 11.52
C PHE A 29 2.32 -20.20 12.26
N GLY A 30 2.97 -19.19 11.66
CA GLY A 30 4.21 -18.62 12.17
C GLY A 30 5.42 -19.51 11.84
N SER A 31 6.22 -19.87 12.84
CA SER A 31 7.45 -20.68 12.68
C SER A 31 7.21 -22.19 12.51
N VAL A 32 5.96 -22.66 12.61
CA VAL A 32 5.61 -24.09 12.56
C VAL A 32 5.82 -24.66 11.16
N GLY A 33 5.59 -23.88 10.10
CA GLY A 33 5.90 -24.26 8.71
C GLY A 33 7.39 -24.55 8.47
N LEU A 34 8.27 -23.78 9.10
CA LEU A 34 9.72 -23.98 9.02
C LEU A 34 10.17 -25.20 9.84
N GLN A 35 9.65 -25.37 11.06
CA GLN A 35 10.07 -26.43 11.99
C GLN A 35 9.44 -27.81 11.72
N ALA A 36 8.23 -27.88 11.14
CA ALA A 36 7.52 -29.14 10.90
C ALA A 36 7.54 -29.61 9.44
N PHE A 37 7.61 -28.69 8.46
CA PHE A 37 7.54 -29.02 7.02
C PHE A 37 8.82 -28.72 6.24
N GLY A 38 9.86 -28.14 6.87
CA GLY A 38 11.14 -27.85 6.20
C GLY A 38 10.99 -26.87 5.02
N MET A 39 9.94 -26.05 5.01
CA MET A 39 9.74 -25.05 3.97
C MET A 39 10.69 -23.88 4.20
N GLU A 40 11.83 -23.89 3.50
CA GLU A 40 12.66 -22.69 3.43
C GLU A 40 11.86 -21.54 2.81
N PRO A 41 11.93 -20.31 3.36
CA PRO A 41 11.24 -19.16 2.81
C PRO A 41 11.77 -18.87 1.40
N LEU A 42 10.93 -19.10 0.38
CA LEU A 42 11.31 -18.99 -1.03
C LEU A 42 11.58 -17.55 -1.49
N TRP A 43 11.20 -16.52 -0.71
CA TRP A 43 11.44 -15.12 -1.09
C TRP A 43 11.95 -14.18 0.01
N MET A 44 11.39 -14.19 1.24
CA MET A 44 11.79 -13.25 2.30
C MET A 44 11.52 -13.82 3.71
N GLU A 45 12.58 -14.19 4.43
CA GLU A 45 12.50 -14.57 5.85
C GLU A 45 12.33 -13.33 6.73
N ARG A 46 11.20 -13.10 7.41
CA ARG A 46 10.93 -11.90 8.23
C ARG A 46 11.75 -11.80 9.54
N SER A 47 13.06 -12.07 9.53
CA SER A 47 13.97 -11.86 10.67
C SER A 47 15.04 -10.79 10.35
N GLY A 48 15.16 -9.78 11.23
CA GLY A 48 16.21 -8.75 11.25
C GLY A 48 16.46 -7.96 9.94
N VAL A 49 17.26 -8.53 9.04
CA VAL A 49 17.69 -7.93 7.76
C VAL A 49 16.52 -7.73 6.79
N THR A 50 15.42 -8.47 6.97
CA THR A 50 14.26 -8.48 6.07
C THR A 50 13.15 -7.51 6.45
N LEU A 51 13.22 -6.86 7.62
CA LEU A 51 12.33 -5.74 7.97
C LEU A 51 12.46 -4.62 6.94
N THR A 52 13.70 -4.26 6.63
CA THR A 52 14.04 -3.27 5.61
C THR A 52 13.53 -3.70 4.24
N ALA A 53 13.67 -4.98 3.88
CA ALA A 53 13.17 -5.51 2.61
C ALA A 53 11.63 -5.42 2.49
N LEU A 54 10.89 -5.76 3.55
CA LEU A 54 9.43 -5.61 3.58
C LEU A 54 9.00 -4.14 3.48
N LEU A 55 9.67 -3.24 4.21
CA LEU A 55 9.36 -1.81 4.16
C LEU A 55 9.67 -1.24 2.76
N VAL A 56 10.83 -1.56 2.18
CA VAL A 56 11.19 -1.18 0.80
C VAL A 56 10.18 -1.73 -0.20
N PHE A 57 9.76 -2.98 -0.05
CA PHE A 57 8.71 -3.58 -0.89
C PHE A 57 7.38 -2.81 -0.76
N THR A 58 6.93 -2.48 0.45
CA THR A 58 5.67 -1.74 0.65
C THR A 58 5.73 -0.32 0.08
N VAL A 59 6.88 0.35 0.21
CA VAL A 59 7.11 1.65 -0.43
C VAL A 59 7.07 1.48 -1.94
N ALA A 60 7.74 0.49 -2.52
CA ALA A 60 7.75 0.24 -3.95
C ALA A 60 6.34 -0.01 -4.50
N VAL A 61 5.53 -0.83 -3.81
CA VAL A 61 4.10 -1.03 -4.15
C VAL A 61 3.35 0.29 -4.09
N GLY A 62 3.60 1.11 -3.07
CA GLY A 62 3.01 2.44 -2.96
C GLY A 62 3.37 3.37 -4.11
N VAL A 63 4.64 3.42 -4.51
CA VAL A 63 5.09 4.21 -5.66
C VAL A 63 4.38 3.77 -6.93
N VAL A 64 4.35 2.47 -7.20
CA VAL A 64 3.70 1.94 -8.40
C VAL A 64 2.20 2.25 -8.38
N HIS A 65 1.52 2.03 -7.26
CA HIS A 65 0.08 2.25 -7.18
C HIS A 65 -0.30 3.74 -7.29
N ILE A 66 0.46 4.64 -6.65
CA ILE A 66 0.28 6.10 -6.79
C ILE A 66 0.61 6.57 -8.21
N ALA A 67 1.70 6.09 -8.80
CA ALA A 67 2.07 6.42 -10.17
C ALA A 67 0.98 5.98 -11.16
N LEU A 68 0.42 4.78 -11.01
CA LEU A 68 -0.72 4.32 -11.80
C LEU A 68 -1.93 5.25 -11.65
N GLY A 69 -2.25 5.67 -10.42
CA GLY A 69 -3.34 6.62 -10.17
C GLY A 69 -3.11 7.97 -10.85
N LEU A 70 -1.87 8.47 -10.84
CA LEU A 70 -1.49 9.71 -11.52
C LEU A 70 -1.52 9.57 -13.04
N ILE A 71 -1.12 8.42 -13.60
CA ILE A 71 -1.20 8.13 -15.04
C ILE A 71 -2.67 8.10 -15.51
N LEU A 72 -3.55 7.44 -14.76
CA LEU A 72 -5.00 7.48 -15.02
C LEU A 72 -5.54 8.90 -14.90
N GLY A 73 -5.02 9.67 -13.94
CA GLY A 73 -5.34 11.09 -13.81
C GLY A 73 -4.91 11.89 -15.06
N ILE A 74 -3.71 11.68 -15.57
CA ILE A 74 -3.24 12.34 -16.79
C ILE A 74 -4.14 11.97 -17.98
N TRP A 75 -4.48 10.68 -18.12
CA TRP A 75 -5.40 10.21 -19.15
C TRP A 75 -6.73 10.98 -19.09
N GLU A 76 -7.34 11.05 -17.92
CA GLU A 76 -8.62 11.74 -17.73
C GLU A 76 -8.52 13.24 -18.05
N ALA A 77 -7.43 13.91 -17.66
CA ALA A 77 -7.20 15.32 -17.96
C ALA A 77 -7.06 15.58 -19.48
N VAL A 78 -6.41 14.65 -20.20
CA VAL A 78 -6.31 14.68 -21.66
C VAL A 78 -7.68 14.50 -22.31
N VAL A 79 -8.48 13.54 -21.84
CA VAL A 79 -9.84 13.29 -22.35
C VAL A 79 -10.74 14.52 -22.14
N ARG A 80 -10.65 15.17 -20.98
CA ARG A 80 -11.40 16.40 -20.67
C ARG A 80 -10.84 17.67 -21.31
N ARG A 81 -9.69 17.58 -21.98
CA ARG A 81 -8.96 18.71 -22.60
C ARG A 81 -8.67 19.87 -21.64
N SER A 82 -8.48 19.56 -20.35
CA SER A 82 -8.15 20.55 -19.31
C SER A 82 -6.64 20.69 -19.17
N GLY A 83 -6.07 21.74 -19.77
CA GLY A 83 -4.62 21.99 -19.71
C GLY A 83 -4.10 22.26 -18.29
N LYS A 84 -4.96 22.79 -17.41
CA LYS A 84 -4.64 23.06 -16.00
C LYS A 84 -4.48 21.76 -15.21
N GLU A 85 -5.48 20.87 -15.28
CA GLU A 85 -5.42 19.56 -14.61
C GLU A 85 -4.30 18.70 -15.16
N LEU A 86 -4.02 18.80 -16.47
CA LEU A 86 -2.91 18.09 -17.09
C LEU A 86 -1.57 18.52 -16.49
N SER A 87 -1.32 19.83 -16.41
CA SER A 87 -0.08 20.37 -15.83
C SER A 87 0.09 19.97 -14.36
N GLU A 88 -1.01 20.00 -13.59
CA GLU A 88 -1.00 19.61 -12.18
C GLU A 88 -0.64 18.11 -12.01
N ARG A 89 -1.36 17.22 -12.70
CA ARG A 89 -1.18 15.76 -12.59
C ARG A 89 0.17 15.32 -13.16
N LEU A 90 0.63 15.95 -14.23
CA LEU A 90 1.98 15.73 -14.79
C LEU A 90 3.07 16.22 -13.83
N GLY A 91 2.91 17.41 -13.24
CA GLY A 91 3.83 17.94 -12.25
C GLY A 91 3.96 17.02 -11.03
N LYS A 92 2.84 16.46 -10.55
CA LYS A 92 2.81 15.44 -9.48
C LYS A 92 3.61 14.20 -9.85
N LEU A 93 3.45 13.68 -11.06
CA LEU A 93 4.18 12.50 -11.53
C LEU A 93 5.68 12.78 -11.67
N VAL A 94 6.05 13.92 -12.25
CA VAL A 94 7.45 14.35 -12.39
C VAL A 94 8.11 14.54 -11.02
N ALA A 95 7.42 15.19 -10.08
CA ALA A 95 7.91 15.37 -8.72
C ALA A 95 8.10 14.03 -7.97
N LEU A 96 7.17 13.08 -8.16
CA LEU A 96 7.28 11.73 -7.61
C LEU A 96 8.55 11.03 -8.15
N VAL A 97 8.72 10.99 -9.47
CA VAL A 97 9.88 10.33 -10.11
C VAL A 97 11.19 10.99 -9.66
N ALA A 98 11.24 12.32 -9.63
CA ALA A 98 12.41 13.07 -9.19
C ALA A 98 12.77 12.77 -7.72
N MET A 99 11.78 12.65 -6.84
CA MET A 99 11.98 12.32 -5.43
C MET A 99 12.66 10.94 -5.28
N PHE A 100 12.17 9.92 -5.99
CA PHE A 100 12.77 8.58 -5.94
C PHE A 100 14.16 8.53 -6.58
N TRP A 101 14.39 9.33 -7.62
CA TRP A 101 15.71 9.48 -8.21
C TRP A 101 16.71 10.09 -7.21
N ILE A 102 16.32 11.18 -6.51
CA ILE A 102 17.15 11.80 -5.47
C ILE A 102 17.46 10.81 -4.35
N VAL A 103 16.45 10.09 -3.87
CA VAL A 103 16.65 9.05 -2.83
C VAL A 103 17.62 7.97 -3.32
N GLY A 104 17.52 7.53 -4.57
CA GLY A 104 18.45 6.56 -5.18
C GLY A 104 19.89 7.07 -5.25
N ALA A 105 20.09 8.36 -5.57
CA ALA A 105 21.42 8.96 -5.61
C ALA A 105 21.99 9.21 -4.20
N LEU A 106 21.16 9.58 -3.22
CA LEU A 106 21.58 9.73 -1.81
C LEU A 106 21.94 8.40 -1.14
N SER A 107 21.23 7.33 -1.48
CA SER A 107 21.48 5.98 -0.98
C SER A 107 22.66 5.27 -1.65
N ARG A 108 23.40 5.97 -2.53
CA ARG A 108 24.54 5.44 -3.32
C ARG A 108 24.18 4.28 -4.27
N LEU A 109 22.89 4.10 -4.57
CA LEU A 109 22.43 3.20 -5.64
C LEU A 109 22.72 3.79 -7.03
N ILE A 110 22.73 5.12 -7.13
CA ILE A 110 23.03 5.89 -8.35
C ILE A 110 24.27 6.76 -8.07
N PRO A 111 25.18 6.95 -9.04
CA PRO A 111 26.33 7.85 -8.87
C PRO A 111 25.91 9.26 -8.42
N GLN A 112 26.70 9.88 -7.54
CA GLN A 112 26.35 11.17 -6.92
C GLN A 112 26.24 12.33 -7.92
N GLU A 113 26.83 12.18 -9.10
CA GLU A 113 26.72 13.13 -10.22
C GLU A 113 25.26 13.33 -10.68
N TYR A 114 24.38 12.36 -10.44
CA TYR A 114 22.96 12.45 -10.80
C TYR A 114 22.08 13.15 -9.75
N LEU A 115 22.64 13.64 -8.64
CA LEU A 115 21.86 14.42 -7.65
C LEU A 115 21.40 15.76 -8.23
N THR A 116 22.30 16.50 -8.87
CA THR A 116 22.00 17.81 -9.46
C THR A 116 20.89 17.77 -10.51
N PRO A 117 20.89 16.85 -11.50
CA PRO A 117 19.76 16.71 -12.41
C PRO A 117 18.48 16.24 -11.70
N GLY A 118 18.58 15.38 -10.67
CA GLY A 118 17.42 14.97 -9.88
C GLY A 118 16.72 16.15 -9.20
N VAL A 119 17.49 17.06 -8.58
CA VAL A 119 16.96 18.29 -7.97
C VAL A 119 16.34 19.21 -9.03
N ALA A 120 16.98 19.36 -10.19
CA ALA A 120 16.44 20.18 -11.28
C ALA A 120 15.09 19.65 -11.79
N VAL A 121 14.94 18.32 -11.93
CA VAL A 121 13.67 17.69 -12.33
C VAL A 121 12.62 17.83 -11.22
N LEU A 122 13.01 17.78 -9.94
CA LEU A 122 12.08 18.03 -8.84
C LEU A 122 11.55 19.46 -8.87
N VAL A 123 12.42 20.45 -9.08
CA VAL A 123 12.03 21.86 -9.23
C VAL A 123 11.10 22.02 -10.43
N LEU A 124 11.41 21.39 -11.57
CA LEU A 124 10.53 21.39 -12.73
C LEU A 124 9.15 20.81 -12.40
N GLY A 125 9.10 19.67 -11.70
CA GLY A 125 7.84 19.04 -11.25
C GLY A 125 7.01 19.97 -10.36
N ILE A 126 7.64 20.65 -9.40
CA ILE A 126 7.00 21.63 -8.52
C ILE A 126 6.47 22.83 -9.32
N VAL A 127 7.25 23.34 -10.28
CA VAL A 127 6.83 24.46 -11.13
C VAL A 127 5.64 24.08 -12.02
N LEU A 128 5.68 22.91 -12.66
CA LEU A 128 4.55 22.39 -13.46
C LEU A 128 3.29 22.19 -12.61
N LEU A 129 3.47 21.70 -11.40
CA LEU A 129 2.37 21.50 -10.44
C LEU A 129 1.77 22.85 -10.00
N GLY A 130 2.59 23.86 -9.75
CA GLY A 130 2.15 25.19 -9.33
C GLY A 130 1.64 26.09 -10.47
N ALA A 131 2.01 25.81 -11.72
CA ALA A 131 1.66 26.66 -12.87
C ALA A 131 0.16 26.96 -13.03
N PRO A 132 -0.78 26.01 -12.80
CA PRO A 132 -2.22 26.28 -12.88
C PRO A 132 -2.75 27.28 -11.84
N MET A 133 -2.06 27.42 -10.71
CA MET A 133 -2.47 28.24 -9.57
C MET A 133 -1.83 29.64 -9.56
N GLY A 134 -0.95 29.94 -10.53
CA GLY A 134 -0.23 31.22 -10.61
C GLY A 134 0.72 31.42 -9.42
N TRP A 135 0.74 32.63 -8.85
CA TRP A 135 1.65 32.99 -7.75
C TRP A 135 1.44 32.14 -6.49
N VAL A 136 0.20 31.68 -6.25
CA VAL A 136 -0.14 30.79 -5.13
C VAL A 136 0.56 29.44 -5.28
N GLY A 137 0.77 28.99 -6.52
CA GLY A 137 1.43 27.73 -6.84
C GLY A 137 2.89 27.66 -6.43
N ILE A 138 3.59 28.80 -6.29
CA ILE A 138 4.96 28.83 -5.77
C ILE A 138 5.00 28.38 -4.30
N LEU A 139 3.97 28.75 -3.53
CA LEU A 139 3.87 28.38 -2.12
C LEU A 139 3.26 26.97 -1.94
N LEU A 140 2.19 26.65 -2.68
CA LEU A 140 1.49 25.38 -2.55
C LEU A 140 2.24 24.22 -3.21
N GLY A 141 3.03 24.49 -4.25
CA GLY A 141 3.70 23.47 -5.03
C GLY A 141 4.56 22.50 -4.18
N PRO A 142 5.46 23.02 -3.33
CA PRO A 142 6.23 22.19 -2.40
C PRO A 142 5.36 21.43 -1.39
N ILE A 143 4.30 22.03 -0.89
CA ILE A 143 3.39 21.41 0.10
C ILE A 143 2.67 20.21 -0.54
N GLU A 144 2.21 20.35 -1.78
CA GLU A 144 1.60 19.26 -2.53
C GLU A 144 2.61 18.14 -2.85
N ALA A 145 3.85 18.48 -3.21
CA ALA A 145 4.91 17.50 -3.42
C ALA A 145 5.18 16.67 -2.15
N LEU A 146 5.18 17.30 -0.97
CA LEU A 146 5.24 16.59 0.32
C LEU A 146 4.01 15.71 0.57
N GLY A 147 2.83 16.17 0.16
CA GLY A 147 1.60 15.37 0.21
C GLY A 147 1.72 14.05 -0.56
N ILE A 148 2.36 14.07 -1.74
CA ILE A 148 2.62 12.86 -2.54
C ILE A 148 3.53 11.89 -1.79
N VAL A 149 4.58 12.39 -1.15
CA VAL A 149 5.45 11.58 -0.29
C VAL A 149 4.64 10.95 0.84
N GLY A 150 3.78 11.73 1.49
CA GLY A 150 2.85 11.23 2.52
C GLY A 150 1.93 10.12 2.00
N ASN A 151 1.43 10.22 0.76
CA ASN A 151 0.62 9.16 0.16
C ASN A 151 1.41 7.86 -0.03
N VAL A 152 2.65 7.93 -0.50
CA VAL A 152 3.50 6.74 -0.64
C VAL A 152 3.85 6.15 0.73
N LEU A 153 4.21 6.99 1.71
CA LEU A 153 4.53 6.53 3.06
C LEU A 153 3.33 5.90 3.77
N SER A 154 2.09 6.22 3.39
CA SER A 154 0.88 5.56 3.90
C SER A 154 0.88 4.05 3.66
N TYR A 155 1.59 3.57 2.61
CA TYR A 155 1.73 2.15 2.31
C TYR A 155 2.61 1.41 3.31
N LEU A 156 3.46 2.09 4.09
CA LEU A 156 4.17 1.43 5.20
C LEU A 156 3.21 0.76 6.19
N ARG A 157 1.96 1.23 6.26
CA ARG A 157 0.95 0.65 7.14
C ARG A 157 0.59 -0.79 6.81
N ILE A 158 0.59 -1.20 5.54
CA ILE A 158 0.34 -2.62 5.19
C ILE A 158 1.50 -3.51 5.66
N GLY A 159 2.74 -3.01 5.58
CA GLY A 159 3.92 -3.69 6.13
C GLY A 159 3.84 -3.82 7.65
N ALA A 160 3.49 -2.74 8.34
CA ALA A 160 3.33 -2.74 9.79
C ALA A 160 2.27 -3.75 10.28
N ILE A 161 1.13 -3.85 9.59
CA ILE A 161 0.09 -4.84 9.91
C ILE A 161 0.63 -6.27 9.74
N GLY A 162 1.33 -6.54 8.63
CA GLY A 162 1.94 -7.85 8.38
C GLY A 162 2.95 -8.24 9.46
N LEU A 163 3.84 -7.32 9.84
CA LEU A 163 4.84 -7.53 10.89
C LEU A 163 4.20 -7.75 12.26
N SER A 164 3.18 -6.97 12.60
CA SER A 164 2.47 -7.12 13.88
C SER A 164 1.83 -8.50 14.01
N SER A 165 1.34 -9.07 12.91
CA SER A 165 0.75 -10.40 12.88
C SER A 165 1.80 -11.49 13.13
N VAL A 166 2.99 -11.37 12.53
CA VAL A 166 4.10 -12.31 12.75
C VAL A 166 4.60 -12.26 14.19
N TYR A 167 4.83 -11.06 14.72
CA TYR A 167 5.28 -10.92 16.10
C TYR A 167 4.24 -11.42 17.11
N LEU A 168 2.95 -11.22 16.84
CA LEU A 168 1.88 -11.76 17.69
C LEU A 168 1.88 -13.30 17.69
N ALA A 169 2.04 -13.93 16.52
CA ALA A 169 2.17 -15.38 16.40
C ALA A 169 3.43 -15.92 17.10
N GLU A 170 4.56 -15.21 16.98
CA GLU A 170 5.80 -15.58 17.67
C GLU A 170 5.67 -15.49 19.19
N VAL A 171 5.05 -14.42 19.70
CA VAL A 171 4.76 -14.28 21.13
C VAL A 171 3.83 -15.39 21.61
N ALA A 172 2.81 -15.78 20.84
CA ALA A 172 1.94 -16.91 21.17
C ALA A 172 2.74 -18.22 21.31
N ASN A 173 3.63 -18.51 20.37
CA ASN A 173 4.47 -19.71 20.38
C ASN A 173 5.50 -19.69 21.53
N ARG A 174 6.11 -18.52 21.79
CA ARG A 174 7.05 -18.35 22.91
C ARG A 174 6.36 -18.55 24.25
N LEU A 175 5.17 -17.97 24.44
CA LEU A 175 4.38 -18.15 25.67
C LEU A 175 3.97 -19.60 25.88
N PHE A 176 3.64 -20.34 24.82
CA PHE A 176 3.42 -21.78 24.89
C PHE A 176 4.67 -22.52 25.38
N GLY A 177 5.83 -22.24 24.78
CA GLY A 177 7.09 -22.94 25.08
C GLY A 177 7.67 -22.68 26.47
N VAL A 178 7.42 -21.50 27.07
CA VAL A 178 7.92 -21.16 28.41
C VAL A 178 6.97 -21.54 29.55
N THR A 179 5.71 -21.85 29.24
CA THR A 179 4.70 -22.17 30.27
C THR A 179 4.82 -23.63 30.68
N ALA A 180 5.13 -23.88 31.96
CA ALA A 180 5.28 -25.24 32.49
C ALA A 180 3.98 -26.07 32.44
N ASN A 181 2.81 -25.42 32.49
CA ASN A 181 1.50 -26.06 32.34
C ASN A 181 1.04 -26.01 30.87
N VAL A 182 1.12 -27.16 30.19
CA VAL A 182 0.74 -27.32 28.78
C VAL A 182 -0.69 -26.89 28.49
N MET A 183 -1.63 -27.13 29.42
CA MET A 183 -3.03 -26.75 29.24
C MET A 183 -3.22 -25.23 29.25
N VAL A 184 -2.57 -24.55 30.19
CA VAL A 184 -2.63 -23.08 30.29
C VAL A 184 -1.90 -22.43 29.12
N GLY A 185 -0.70 -22.91 28.79
CA GLY A 185 0.06 -22.44 27.64
C GLY A 185 -0.70 -22.61 26.33
N GLY A 186 -1.33 -23.78 26.13
CA GLY A 186 -2.12 -24.08 24.94
C GLY A 186 -3.34 -23.18 24.80
N LEU A 187 -4.05 -22.90 25.90
CA LEU A 187 -5.19 -21.99 25.91
C LEU A 187 -4.77 -20.56 25.54
N VAL A 188 -3.70 -20.04 26.16
CA VAL A 188 -3.20 -18.69 25.89
C VAL A 188 -2.72 -18.56 24.44
N ALA A 189 -1.93 -19.52 23.97
CA ALA A 189 -1.44 -19.52 22.59
C ALA A 189 -2.59 -19.63 21.58
N GLY A 190 -3.57 -20.50 21.83
CA GLY A 190 -4.78 -20.64 21.01
C GLY A 190 -5.57 -19.34 20.94
N LEU A 191 -5.73 -18.63 22.06
CA LEU A 191 -6.42 -17.33 22.10
C LEU A 191 -5.66 -16.26 21.30
N LEU A 192 -4.33 -16.20 21.43
CA LEU A 192 -3.51 -15.24 20.68
C LEU A 192 -3.50 -15.54 19.19
N HIS A 193 -3.48 -16.80 18.78
CA HIS A 193 -3.63 -17.20 17.38
C HIS A 193 -5.03 -16.88 16.83
N ALA A 194 -6.09 -17.10 17.61
CA ALA A 194 -7.44 -16.71 17.24
C ALA A 194 -7.58 -15.18 17.07
N LEU A 195 -6.99 -14.41 17.99
CA LEU A 195 -6.90 -12.95 17.88
C LEU A 195 -6.11 -12.54 16.63
N ASN A 196 -4.97 -13.16 16.38
CA ASN A 196 -4.15 -12.88 15.21
C ASN A 196 -4.91 -13.14 13.91
N LEU A 197 -5.68 -14.22 13.84
CA LEU A 197 -6.54 -14.54 12.69
C LEU A 197 -7.64 -13.49 12.51
N ALA A 198 -8.31 -13.09 13.59
CA ALA A 198 -9.36 -12.07 13.54
C ALA A 198 -8.82 -10.72 13.02
N LEU A 199 -7.66 -10.28 13.55
CA LEU A 199 -6.98 -9.06 13.09
C LEU A 199 -6.46 -9.19 11.66
N GLY A 200 -5.94 -10.37 11.28
CA GLY A 200 -5.47 -10.68 9.94
C GLY A 200 -6.54 -10.63 8.86
N ILE A 201 -7.82 -10.84 9.22
CA ILE A 201 -8.95 -10.67 8.30
C ILE A 201 -9.41 -9.20 8.26
N ALA A 202 -9.59 -8.57 9.42
CA ALA A 202 -10.20 -7.24 9.51
C ALA A 202 -9.24 -6.12 9.08
N SER A 203 -8.01 -6.11 9.60
CA SER A 203 -7.09 -4.97 9.43
C SER A 203 -6.63 -4.77 7.98
N PRO A 204 -6.19 -5.81 7.24
CA PRO A 204 -5.81 -5.64 5.83
C PRO A 204 -6.98 -5.22 4.94
N THR A 205 -8.19 -5.71 5.22
CA THR A 205 -9.40 -5.35 4.46
C THR A 205 -9.69 -3.86 4.58
N ILE A 206 -9.75 -3.32 5.81
CA ILE A 206 -9.99 -1.89 6.05
C ILE A 206 -8.85 -1.04 5.47
N GLN A 207 -7.60 -1.49 5.62
CA GLN A 207 -6.45 -0.73 5.15
C GLN A 207 -6.34 -0.72 3.62
N SER A 208 -6.67 -1.83 2.95
CA SER A 208 -6.73 -1.90 1.48
C SER A 208 -7.79 -0.95 0.95
N LEU A 209 -8.99 -0.93 1.56
CA LEU A 209 -10.05 0.02 1.17
C LEU A 209 -9.57 1.47 1.31
N ARG A 210 -8.89 1.81 2.41
CA ARG A 210 -8.30 3.15 2.58
C ARG A 210 -7.37 3.49 1.42
N LEU A 211 -6.38 2.63 1.13
CA LEU A 211 -5.42 2.82 0.05
C LEU A 211 -6.10 3.08 -1.31
N HIS A 212 -7.23 2.43 -1.57
CA HIS A 212 -8.00 2.68 -2.78
C HIS A 212 -8.74 4.03 -2.72
N TYR A 213 -9.46 4.31 -1.64
CA TYR A 213 -10.32 5.51 -1.57
C TYR A 213 -9.56 6.82 -1.37
N VAL A 214 -8.55 6.83 -0.50
CA VAL A 214 -7.88 8.06 -0.06
C VAL A 214 -6.60 8.30 -0.85
N GLU A 215 -5.84 7.25 -1.15
CA GLU A 215 -4.55 7.36 -1.82
C GLU A 215 -4.63 7.20 -3.35
N PHE A 216 -5.48 6.31 -3.88
CA PHE A 216 -5.55 6.01 -5.32
C PHE A 216 -6.66 6.79 -6.06
N PHE A 217 -7.92 6.67 -5.64
CA PHE A 217 -9.05 7.30 -6.34
C PHE A 217 -8.97 8.82 -6.34
N THR A 218 -8.43 9.44 -5.30
CA THR A 218 -8.21 10.89 -5.25
C THR A 218 -7.26 11.43 -6.33
N LYS A 219 -6.54 10.57 -7.05
CA LYS A 219 -5.60 10.96 -8.11
C LYS A 219 -6.25 11.17 -9.48
N PHE A 220 -7.42 10.58 -9.72
CA PHE A 220 -8.08 10.63 -11.02
C PHE A 220 -9.60 10.80 -10.95
N TYR A 221 -10.23 10.39 -9.85
CA TYR A 221 -11.68 10.38 -9.71
C TYR A 221 -12.18 11.68 -9.07
N GLU A 222 -12.95 12.43 -9.85
CA GLU A 222 -13.77 13.54 -9.35
C GLU A 222 -15.17 13.03 -9.02
N GLY A 223 -15.58 13.14 -7.76
CA GLY A 223 -16.93 12.80 -7.33
C GLY A 223 -17.98 13.79 -7.85
N GLY A 224 -19.26 13.43 -7.72
CA GLY A 224 -20.39 14.34 -8.01
C GLY A 224 -21.16 14.07 -9.30
N GLY A 225 -20.90 12.96 -9.99
CA GLY A 225 -21.74 12.51 -11.10
C GLY A 225 -23.09 11.98 -10.65
N GLU A 226 -24.09 12.03 -11.54
CA GLU A 226 -25.40 11.44 -11.29
C GLU A 226 -25.38 9.92 -11.53
N ALA A 227 -25.94 9.15 -10.59
CA ALA A 227 -26.09 7.71 -10.76
C ALA A 227 -27.03 7.42 -11.94
N PHE A 228 -26.60 6.56 -12.87
CA PHE A 228 -27.44 6.14 -13.99
C PHE A 228 -28.74 5.48 -13.47
N ARG A 229 -29.88 6.10 -13.77
CA ARG A 229 -31.21 5.57 -13.46
C ARG A 229 -31.82 5.03 -14.75
N PRO A 230 -31.73 3.72 -15.04
CA PRO A 230 -32.35 3.16 -16.23
C PRO A 230 -33.87 3.33 -16.17
N PHE A 231 -34.48 3.59 -17.32
CA PHE A 231 -35.94 3.62 -17.45
C PHE A 231 -36.49 2.23 -17.08
N ARG A 232 -37.27 2.16 -16.00
CA ARG A 232 -37.91 0.93 -15.53
C ARG A 232 -39.40 1.03 -15.86
N GLN A 233 -39.90 0.16 -16.72
CA GLN A 233 -41.35 -0.02 -16.86
C GLN A 233 -41.84 -0.72 -15.59
N THR A 234 -42.56 0.02 -14.75
CA THR A 234 -43.36 -0.58 -13.68
C THR A 234 -44.53 -1.29 -14.37
N ALA A 235 -44.48 -2.61 -14.49
CA ALA A 235 -45.66 -3.38 -14.85
C ALA A 235 -46.69 -3.20 -13.72
N LEU A 236 -47.81 -2.57 -14.05
CA LEU A 236 -49.01 -2.47 -13.21
C LEU A 236 -49.68 -3.84 -13.11
#